data_AF-A0A938MAB1-F1
#
_entry.id   AF-A0A938MAB1-F1
#
_cell.length_a   1.000
_cell.length_b   1.000
_cell.length_c   1.000
_cell.angle_alpha   90.00
_cell.angle_beta   90.00
_cell.angle_gamma   90.00
#
_symmetry.space_group_name_H-M   'P 1'
#
loop_
_entity.id
_entity.type
_entity.pdbx_description
1 polymer ?
#
loop_
_entity_poly.entity_id
_entity_poly.type
_entity_poly.pdbx_seq_one_letter_code
_entity_poly.pdbx_strand_id
1 'polypeptide(L)'
;KLARALDPSLAMDGEFQADSALVPRVAARKVKGESAVAGKANVLIFPDLDAANIAYKLTQYLGNARAYGPILQGFAKPVCDLSRGASVDDILGVTAIIGVKCAASG
;
A
#
# COMPACT_ATOMS: atom_id res chain seq x y z
N LYS A 1 -3.00 -5.53 16.61
CA LYS A 1 -2.32 -6.39 17.63
C LYS A 1 -1.91 -7.74 17.05
N LEU A 2 -2.77 -8.44 16.29
CA LEU A 2 -2.43 -9.70 15.61
C LEU A 2 -1.23 -9.59 14.64
N ALA A 3 -1.23 -8.62 13.74
CA ALA A 3 -0.13 -8.44 12.77
C ALA A 3 1.24 -8.27 13.44
N ARG A 4 1.32 -7.49 14.53
CA ARG A 4 2.55 -7.32 15.32
C ARG A 4 2.99 -8.60 16.04
N ALA A 5 2.06 -9.51 16.36
CA ALA A 5 2.41 -10.80 16.95
C ALA A 5 2.92 -11.79 15.88
N LEU A 6 2.43 -11.69 14.64
CA LEU A 6 2.88 -12.52 13.52
C LEU A 6 4.29 -12.15 13.06
N ASP A 7 4.60 -10.86 13.02
CA ASP A 7 5.93 -10.37 12.70
C ASP A 7 6.25 -9.09 13.52
N PRO A 8 6.96 -9.22 14.65
CA PRO A 8 7.38 -8.09 15.47
C PRO A 8 8.46 -7.21 14.83
N SER A 9 9.13 -7.69 13.77
CA SER A 9 10.24 -6.97 13.14
C SER A 9 9.76 -5.85 12.20
N LEU A 10 8.53 -5.96 11.70
CA LEU A 10 7.95 -4.96 10.81
C LEU A 10 7.51 -3.71 11.59
N ALA A 11 7.89 -2.54 11.06
CA ALA A 11 7.38 -1.26 11.52
C ALA A 11 5.90 -1.13 11.15
N MET A 12 5.01 -1.42 12.10
CA MET A 12 3.56 -1.37 11.93
C MET A 12 2.92 -0.60 13.08
N ASP A 13 1.93 0.25 12.80
CA ASP A 13 1.19 0.96 13.84
C ASP A 13 -0.22 1.38 13.42
N GLY A 14 -1.07 1.71 14.40
CA GLY A 14 -2.45 2.13 14.22
C GLY A 14 -3.35 1.83 15.44
N GLU A 15 -4.64 2.18 15.39
CA GLU A 15 -5.33 2.82 14.25
C GLU A 15 -4.94 4.30 14.02
N PHE A 16 -4.85 4.71 12.75
CA PHE A 16 -4.56 6.10 12.37
C PHE A 16 -5.55 6.60 11.31
N GLN A 17 -5.88 7.89 11.41
CA GLN A 17 -6.38 8.64 10.26
C GLN A 17 -5.23 8.81 9.25
N ALA A 18 -5.55 8.91 7.96
CA ALA A 18 -4.55 9.01 6.89
C ALA A 18 -3.58 10.20 7.08
N ASP A 19 -4.07 11.34 7.56
CA ASP A 19 -3.25 12.52 7.86
C ASP A 19 -2.22 12.25 8.96
N SER A 20 -2.58 11.48 9.97
CA SER A 20 -1.70 11.08 11.08
C SER A 20 -0.67 10.05 10.64
N ALA A 21 -1.01 9.20 9.67
CA ALA A 21 -0.07 8.26 9.08
C ALA A 21 0.96 8.95 8.14
N LEU A 22 0.53 9.96 7.38
CA LEU A 22 1.31 10.52 6.26
C LEU A 22 1.98 11.87 6.55
N VAL A 23 1.44 12.70 7.45
CA VAL A 23 1.90 14.08 7.64
C VAL A 23 2.63 14.23 8.98
N PRO A 24 3.96 14.44 9.00
CA PRO A 24 4.75 14.52 10.23
C PRO A 24 4.22 15.51 11.26
N ARG A 25 3.79 16.70 10.81
CA ARG A 25 3.26 17.75 11.69
C ARG A 25 1.93 17.35 12.35
N VAL A 26 1.08 16.61 11.64
CA VAL A 26 -0.20 16.13 12.18
C VAL A 26 0.05 14.98 13.17
N ALA A 27 0.93 14.05 12.80
CA ALA A 27 1.37 12.96 13.65
C ALA A 27 1.91 13.47 14.99
N ALA A 28 2.82 14.44 14.97
CA ALA A 28 3.40 15.05 16.18
C ALA A 28 2.35 15.67 17.12
N ARG A 29 1.20 16.08 16.59
CA ARG A 29 0.10 16.66 17.38
C ARG A 29 -0.90 15.61 17.87
N LYS A 30 -1.23 14.62 17.04
CA LYS A 30 -2.31 13.65 17.30
C LYS A 30 -1.82 12.37 17.98
N VAL A 31 -0.58 11.94 17.72
CA VAL A 31 -0.02 10.68 18.23
C VAL A 31 0.78 10.97 19.51
N LYS A 32 0.25 10.54 20.66
CA LYS A 32 0.78 10.86 21.99
C LYS A 32 1.84 9.88 22.51
N GLY A 33 2.54 9.19 21.62
CA GLY A 33 3.56 8.19 21.97
C GLY A 33 4.56 7.97 20.83
N GLU A 34 5.60 7.18 21.12
CA GLU A 34 6.57 6.79 20.09
C GLU A 34 5.90 5.89 19.06
N SER A 35 6.07 6.24 17.78
CA SER A 35 5.59 5.46 16.66
C SER A 35 6.66 5.46 15.57
N ALA A 36 7.05 4.26 15.13
CA ALA A 36 7.96 4.11 13.99
C ALA A 36 7.29 4.44 12.64
N VAL A 37 5.95 4.57 12.61
CA VAL A 37 5.15 4.68 11.38
C VAL A 37 4.44 6.03 11.26
N ALA A 38 3.95 6.62 12.35
CA ALA A 38 3.17 7.85 12.31
C ALA A 38 3.93 9.01 11.63
N GLY A 39 3.27 9.67 10.68
CA GLY A 39 3.84 10.74 9.87
C GLY A 39 4.90 10.31 8.86
N LYS A 40 5.17 9.01 8.73
CA LYS A 40 6.22 8.42 7.89
C LYS A 40 5.73 7.21 7.09
N ALA A 41 4.43 6.91 7.14
CA ALA A 41 3.89 5.70 6.54
C ALA A 41 4.11 5.70 5.02
N ASN A 42 4.56 4.57 4.50
CA ASN A 42 4.71 4.29 3.07
C ASN A 42 3.84 3.10 2.62
N VAL A 43 3.22 2.39 3.56
CA VAL A 43 2.24 1.33 3.34
C VAL A 43 0.97 1.68 4.11
N LEU A 44 -0.17 1.69 3.42
CA LEU A 44 -1.48 1.94 4.01
C LEU A 44 -2.34 0.67 3.89
N ILE A 45 -2.81 0.17 5.03
CA ILE A 45 -3.73 -0.96 5.09
C ILE A 45 -5.13 -0.41 5.35
N PHE A 46 -6.05 -0.67 4.42
CA PHE A 46 -7.43 -0.20 4.50
C PHE A 46 -8.32 -1.22 5.22
N PRO A 47 -9.39 -0.75 5.90
CA PRO A 47 -10.29 -1.64 6.64
C PRO A 47 -11.10 -2.57 5.73
N ASP A 48 -11.36 -2.15 4.49
CA ASP A 48 -12.13 -2.89 3.50
C ASP A 48 -11.78 -2.47 2.06
N LEU A 49 -12.39 -3.16 1.09
CA LEU A 49 -12.17 -2.95 -0.34
C LEU A 49 -12.74 -1.61 -0.83
N ASP A 50 -13.83 -1.12 -0.23
CA ASP A 50 -14.46 0.14 -0.64
C ASP A 50 -13.55 1.32 -0.30
N ALA A 51 -13.04 1.37 0.93
CA ALA A 51 -12.08 2.37 1.37
C ALA A 51 -10.80 2.33 0.53
N ALA A 52 -10.29 1.12 0.23
CA ALA A 52 -9.11 0.96 -0.61
C ALA A 52 -9.36 1.47 -2.04
N ASN A 53 -10.45 1.03 -2.68
CA ASN A 53 -10.80 1.37 -4.06
C ASN A 53 -11.01 2.87 -4.25
N ILE A 54 -11.73 3.50 -3.32
CA ILE A 54 -11.94 4.95 -3.33
C ILE A 54 -10.60 5.66 -3.14
N ALA A 55 -9.81 5.29 -2.13
CA ALA A 55 -8.57 5.99 -1.81
C ALA A 55 -7.54 5.93 -2.95
N TYR A 56 -7.31 4.76 -3.56
CA TYR A 56 -6.31 4.65 -4.63
C TYR A 56 -6.76 5.37 -5.90
N LYS A 57 -8.06 5.34 -6.24
CA LYS A 57 -8.58 6.08 -7.40
C LYS A 57 -8.54 7.59 -7.19
N LEU A 58 -8.89 8.10 -6.01
CA LEU A 58 -8.72 9.52 -5.69
C LEU A 58 -7.24 9.93 -5.77
N THR A 59 -6.33 9.10 -5.26
CA THR A 59 -4.89 9.36 -5.34
C THR A 59 -4.39 9.37 -6.78
N GLN A 60 -4.86 8.44 -7.61
CA GLN A 60 -4.54 8.38 -9.05
C GLN A 60 -5.02 9.65 -9.78
N TYR A 61 -6.32 9.96 -9.69
CA TYR A 61 -6.92 11.01 -10.50
C TYR A 61 -6.72 12.43 -9.95
N LEU A 62 -6.77 12.63 -8.64
CA LEU A 62 -6.60 13.96 -8.03
C LEU A 62 -5.14 14.26 -7.68
N GLY A 63 -4.38 13.24 -7.29
CA GLY A 63 -2.96 13.36 -6.97
C GLY A 63 -2.03 13.21 -8.17
N ASN A 64 -2.58 12.94 -9.36
CA ASN A 64 -1.80 12.60 -10.56
C ASN A 64 -0.79 11.45 -10.33
N ALA A 65 -1.11 10.55 -9.40
CA ALA A 65 -0.26 9.42 -9.08
C ALA A 65 -0.42 8.32 -10.14
N ARG A 66 0.67 7.58 -10.40
CA ARG A 66 0.60 6.35 -11.19
C ARG A 66 0.15 5.19 -10.30
N ALA A 67 -0.80 4.40 -10.77
CA ALA A 67 -1.33 3.25 -10.05
C ALA A 67 -1.03 1.97 -10.83
N TYR A 68 -0.16 1.11 -10.27
CA TYR A 68 0.19 -0.17 -10.88
C TYR A 68 -0.49 -1.33 -10.14
N GLY A 69 -1.29 -2.12 -10.85
CA GLY A 69 -1.95 -3.31 -10.31
C GLY A 69 -3.36 -3.56 -10.87
N PRO A 70 -4.16 -4.41 -10.19
CA PRO A 70 -3.85 -5.08 -8.92
C PRO A 70 -2.75 -6.16 -9.00
N ILE A 71 -1.78 -6.07 -8.10
CA ILE A 71 -0.75 -7.10 -7.92
C ILE A 71 -1.21 -8.02 -6.78
N LEU A 72 -1.43 -9.30 -7.09
CA LEU A 72 -1.91 -10.26 -6.11
C LEU A 72 -0.74 -10.77 -5.25
N GLN A 73 -0.99 -10.99 -3.96
CA GLN A 73 0.01 -11.43 -2.98
C GLN A 73 -0.51 -12.68 -2.25
N GLY A 74 0.41 -13.52 -1.76
CA GLY A 74 0.09 -14.76 -1.04
C GLY A 74 0.00 -16.03 -1.90
N PHE A 75 0.21 -15.93 -3.21
CA PHE A 75 0.25 -17.07 -4.12
C PHE A 75 1.65 -17.71 -4.18
N ALA A 76 1.71 -19.01 -4.45
CA ALA A 76 2.98 -19.74 -4.61
C ALA A 76 3.82 -19.28 -5.82
N LYS A 77 3.18 -18.66 -6.80
CA LYS A 77 3.83 -17.98 -7.93
C LYS A 77 3.23 -16.58 -8.07
N PRO A 78 3.99 -15.58 -8.55
CA PRO A 78 3.46 -14.23 -8.76
C PRO A 78 2.29 -14.23 -9.74
N VAL A 79 1.20 -13.55 -9.37
CA VAL A 79 0.01 -13.36 -10.20
C VAL A 79 -0.38 -11.89 -10.15
N CYS A 80 -0.84 -11.34 -11.27
CA CYS A 80 -1.53 -10.06 -11.33
C CYS A 80 -2.86 -10.23 -12.04
N ASP A 81 -3.81 -9.36 -11.70
CA ASP A 81 -5.00 -9.12 -12.49
C ASP A 81 -4.94 -7.71 -13.05
N LEU A 82 -5.50 -7.48 -14.22
CA LEU A 82 -5.47 -6.17 -14.88
C LEU A 82 -6.90 -5.65 -15.02
N SER A 83 -7.10 -4.38 -14.68
CA SER A 83 -8.39 -3.74 -14.95
C SER A 83 -8.67 -3.72 -16.45
N ARG A 84 -9.94 -3.89 -16.83
CA ARG A 84 -10.40 -3.74 -18.22
C ARG A 84 -10.02 -2.40 -18.86
N GLY A 85 -9.78 -1.37 -18.04
CA GLY A 85 -9.35 -0.04 -18.49
C GLY A 85 -7.83 0.20 -18.39
N ALA A 86 -7.00 -0.84 -18.22
CA ALA A 86 -5.56 -0.69 -18.12
C ALA A 86 -4.97 -0.13 -19.42
N SER A 87 -4.12 0.89 -19.31
CA SER A 87 -3.35 1.41 -20.44
C SER A 87 -2.19 0.47 -20.79
N VAL A 88 -1.60 0.65 -21.97
CA VAL A 88 -0.39 -0.09 -22.36
C VAL A 88 0.74 0.11 -21.34
N ASP A 89 0.90 1.34 -20.84
CA ASP A 89 1.92 1.65 -19.83
C ASP A 89 1.66 0.94 -18.50
N ASP A 90 0.39 0.81 -18.08
CA ASP A 90 0.03 0.06 -16.88
C ASP A 90 0.38 -1.43 -17.04
N ILE A 91 0.09 -2.02 -18.21
CA ILE A 91 0.37 -3.42 -18.51
C ILE A 91 1.89 -3.69 -18.49
N LEU A 92 2.68 -2.82 -19.12
CA LEU A 92 4.14 -2.92 -19.12
C LEU A 92 4.71 -2.77 -17.72
N GLY A 93 4.22 -1.79 -16.95
CA GLY A 93 4.63 -1.58 -15.57
C GLY A 93 4.34 -2.77 -14.67
N VAL A 94 3.13 -3.31 -14.72
CA VAL A 94 2.74 -4.50 -13.93
C VAL A 94 3.55 -5.73 -14.34
N THR A 95 3.78 -5.93 -15.65
CA THR A 95 4.58 -7.05 -16.15
C THR A 95 6.03 -6.98 -15.65
N ALA A 96 6.64 -5.80 -15.66
CA ALA A 96 7.99 -5.59 -15.12
C ALA A 96 8.04 -5.94 -13.62
N ILE A 97 7.05 -5.50 -12.84
CA ILE A 97 6.95 -5.81 -11.41
C ILE A 97 6.81 -7.32 -11.15
N ILE A 98 5.96 -8.00 -11.94
CA ILE A 98 5.78 -9.46 -11.84
C ILE A 98 7.08 -10.20 -12.19
N GLY A 99 7.81 -9.77 -13.22
CA GLY A 99 9.11 -10.32 -13.57
C GLY A 99 10.11 -10.26 -12.40
N VAL A 100 10.19 -9.11 -11.72
CA VAL A 100 11.04 -8.96 -10.52
C VAL A 100 10.58 -9.87 -9.38
N LYS A 101 9.27 -9.97 -9.12
CA LYS A 101 8.73 -10.88 -8.10
C LYS A 101 9.06 -12.34 -8.38
N CYS A 102 9.04 -12.78 -9.64
CA CYS A 102 9.43 -14.13 -10.01
C CYS A 102 10.91 -14.40 -9.68
N ALA A 103 11.79 -13.44 -9.96
CA ALA A 103 13.22 -13.57 -9.67
C ALA A 103 13.52 -13.61 -8.15
N ALA A 104 12.74 -12.90 -7.33
CA ALA A 104 12.90 -12.89 -5.87
C ALA A 104 12.30 -14.12 -5.16
N SER A 105 11.53 -14.96 -5.86
CA SER A 105 10.85 -16.12 -5.31
C SER A 105 11.57 -17.45 -5.59
N GLY A 106 12.74 -17.41 -6.24
CA GLY A 106 13.63 -18.56 -6.46
C GLY A 106 14.80 -18.53 -5.50
#